data_AF-A0ABD3STA7-F1
#
_entry.id   AF-A0ABD3STA7-F1
#
_cell.length_a   1.000
_cell.length_b   1.000
_cell.length_c   1.000
_cell.angle_alpha   90.00
_cell.angle_beta   90.00
_cell.angle_gamma   90.00
#
_symmetry.space_group_name_H-M   'P 1'
#
loop_
_entity.id
_entity.type
_entity.pdbx_description
1 polymer ?
#
loop_
_entity_poly.entity_id
_entity_poly.type
_entity_poly.pdbx_seq_one_letter_code
_entity_poly.pdbx_strand_id
1 'polypeptide(L)'
;MPATSTRNVHHKNCRGVDRVKFCLQSTTLEKIANPKCDLSLYLLLSERSAMCKSVGRLNCSACALALEPVELRREKVIMLAEAYTIFGALFLAGTWLLYEWGKPRAIEGGEVFYRVFSAVISVVICCNLFLALWSCILWITAVIYGTREDFVFNARHLMQFCNHLMWMTYNSVIVGCGLALYLNLSPNWTDLIVISTFVGIVILRGTMLMCDLQLKVSPLATYHQPVWLKVLTNPGFVFSAKRREELKEKAVAEADFLKSKAHFRHQKKDTDPRPETSMGALLRTAAGNLERPDYDVAKFETNLEEDWFNEPDQLRNRSVECLAKYMPLRLAEEVHKLIGDVEVGVSLREIS
;
A
#
# COMPACT_ATOMS: atom_id res chain seq x y z
N MET A 1 13.11 10.80 -74.75
CA MET A 1 13.38 10.94 -73.31
C MET A 1 13.56 9.55 -72.72
N PRO A 2 14.65 9.28 -71.98
CA PRO A 2 15.06 7.92 -71.67
C PRO A 2 14.56 7.42 -70.30
N ALA A 3 14.48 6.10 -70.21
CA ALA A 3 14.08 5.31 -69.06
C ALA A 3 15.03 5.48 -67.86
N THR A 4 14.46 5.46 -66.64
CA THR A 4 15.22 5.21 -65.41
C THR A 4 14.54 4.13 -64.57
N SER A 5 15.30 3.05 -64.44
CA SER A 5 15.20 1.95 -63.49
C SER A 5 15.44 2.44 -62.06
N THR A 6 14.73 1.89 -61.06
CA THR A 6 15.30 1.09 -59.95
C THR A 6 14.46 1.10 -58.66
N ARG A 7 14.41 -0.09 -58.06
CA ARG A 7 14.50 -0.42 -56.61
C ARG A 7 13.24 -0.44 -55.73
N ASN A 8 12.78 -1.67 -55.53
CA ASN A 8 12.42 -2.26 -54.23
C ASN A 8 13.31 -1.77 -53.08
N VAL A 9 12.69 -1.31 -52.00
CA VAL A 9 13.28 -1.28 -50.65
C VAL A 9 12.27 -1.77 -49.62
N HIS A 10 12.58 -2.97 -49.11
CA HIS A 10 12.34 -3.54 -47.79
C HIS A 10 11.43 -2.80 -46.77
N HIS A 11 10.39 -3.54 -46.36
CA HIS A 11 10.06 -3.86 -44.97
C HIS A 11 10.96 -3.24 -43.90
N LYS A 12 10.44 -2.25 -43.18
CA LYS A 12 10.90 -1.92 -41.82
C LYS A 12 9.72 -1.50 -40.94
N ASN A 13 9.77 -2.01 -39.72
CA ASN A 13 9.12 -1.53 -38.50
C ASN A 13 7.65 -1.89 -38.27
N CYS A 14 7.44 -3.14 -37.83
CA CYS A 14 6.41 -3.47 -36.83
C CYS A 14 7.06 -4.32 -35.72
N ARG A 15 7.91 -3.68 -34.89
CA ARG A 15 8.37 -4.21 -33.59
C ARG A 15 8.30 -3.07 -32.59
N GLY A 16 7.12 -2.83 -32.04
CA GLY A 16 6.92 -1.71 -31.11
C GLY A 16 5.74 -1.81 -30.16
N VAL A 17 5.03 -2.94 -30.09
CA VAL A 17 3.78 -3.00 -29.30
C VAL A 17 3.75 -4.10 -28.23
N ASP A 18 4.61 -5.14 -28.31
CA ASP A 18 4.48 -6.30 -27.42
C ASP A 18 5.27 -6.24 -26.09
N ARG A 19 5.96 -5.14 -25.78
CA ARG A 19 6.74 -5.02 -24.52
C ARG A 19 6.00 -4.42 -23.32
N VAL A 20 4.72 -4.10 -23.44
CA VAL A 20 4.03 -3.33 -22.38
C VAL A 20 3.30 -4.23 -21.36
N LYS A 21 3.06 -5.52 -21.64
CA LYS A 21 2.18 -6.37 -20.81
C LYS A 21 2.89 -7.31 -19.80
N PHE A 22 4.20 -7.14 -19.56
CA PHE A 22 4.95 -7.86 -18.51
C PHE A 22 5.34 -6.94 -17.32
N CYS A 23 4.91 -5.68 -17.31
CA CYS A 23 5.47 -4.63 -16.46
C CYS A 23 4.70 -4.35 -15.15
N LEU A 24 3.64 -5.11 -14.83
CA LEU A 24 2.71 -4.72 -13.75
C LEU A 24 3.05 -5.33 -12.37
N GLN A 25 3.64 -6.52 -12.32
CA GLN A 25 4.19 -7.13 -11.09
C GLN A 25 5.69 -6.91 -10.91
N SER A 26 6.36 -6.48 -11.97
CA SER A 26 7.77 -6.13 -11.90
C SER A 26 7.98 -4.86 -11.06
N THR A 27 6.98 -3.98 -10.88
CA THR A 27 7.22 -2.68 -10.23
C THR A 27 7.64 -2.79 -8.77
N THR A 28 7.09 -3.71 -7.98
CA THR A 28 7.46 -3.80 -6.55
C THR A 28 8.85 -4.41 -6.38
N LEU A 29 9.17 -5.47 -7.12
CA LEU A 29 10.52 -6.05 -7.13
C LEU A 29 11.56 -5.13 -7.77
N GLU A 30 11.22 -4.44 -8.87
CA GLU A 30 12.09 -3.43 -9.48
C GLU A 30 12.33 -2.27 -8.52
N LYS A 31 11.31 -1.87 -7.76
CA LYS A 31 11.45 -0.87 -6.68
C LYS A 31 12.32 -1.38 -5.55
N ILE A 32 12.22 -2.66 -5.16
CA ILE A 32 13.10 -3.28 -4.16
C ILE A 32 14.54 -3.41 -4.70
N ALA A 33 14.71 -3.75 -5.97
CA ALA A 33 16.01 -3.91 -6.64
C ALA A 33 16.69 -2.55 -6.89
N ASN A 34 15.93 -1.47 -7.01
CA ASN A 34 16.48 -0.13 -7.15
C ASN A 34 16.96 0.40 -5.79
N PRO A 35 18.28 0.54 -5.55
CA PRO A 35 18.84 0.96 -4.26
C PRO A 35 18.47 2.41 -3.87
N LYS A 36 17.93 3.20 -4.80
CA LYS A 36 17.47 4.57 -4.55
C LYS A 36 15.99 4.66 -4.17
N CYS A 37 15.25 3.56 -4.24
CA CYS A 37 13.83 3.56 -3.91
C CYS A 37 13.60 3.60 -2.39
N ASP A 38 12.57 4.32 -1.95
CA ASP A 38 12.17 4.36 -0.54
C ASP A 38 11.88 2.97 0.04
N LEU A 39 11.36 2.06 -0.80
CA LEU A 39 11.02 0.69 -0.39
C LEU A 39 12.27 -0.18 -0.16
N SER A 40 13.30 -0.03 -1.01
CA SER A 40 14.57 -0.73 -0.81
C SER A 40 15.31 -0.17 0.40
N LEU A 41 15.37 1.17 0.56
CA LEU A 41 15.94 1.81 1.74
C LEU A 41 15.23 1.43 3.05
N TYR A 42 13.93 1.13 2.99
CA TYR A 42 13.16 0.63 4.12
C TYR A 42 13.52 -0.82 4.50
N LEU A 43 13.87 -1.66 3.52
CA LEU A 43 14.23 -3.07 3.74
C LEU A 43 15.73 -3.32 3.93
N LEU A 44 16.59 -2.41 3.45
CA LEU A 44 18.04 -2.51 3.54
C LEU A 44 18.53 -2.09 4.94
N LEU A 45 18.27 -2.96 5.92
CA LEU A 45 18.89 -2.91 7.25
C LEU A 45 19.92 -4.03 7.47
N SER A 46 19.88 -5.13 6.70
CA SER A 46 20.66 -6.34 7.02
C SER A 46 21.95 -6.56 6.21
N GLU A 47 22.32 -5.69 5.27
CA GLU A 47 23.53 -5.91 4.47
C GLU A 47 24.66 -4.95 4.84
N ARG A 48 25.50 -5.41 5.78
CA ARG A 48 26.92 -5.06 5.97
C ARG A 48 27.27 -3.57 5.91
N SER A 49 27.03 -2.83 7.00
CA SER A 49 28.00 -1.85 7.52
C SER A 49 27.56 -1.31 8.88
N ALA A 50 28.53 -0.91 9.70
CA ALA A 50 28.39 -0.26 10.99
C ALA A 50 27.63 1.10 10.96
N MET A 51 26.94 1.42 9.87
CA MET A 51 26.30 2.72 9.62
C MET A 51 24.90 2.60 9.00
N CYS A 52 24.05 1.67 9.49
CA CYS A 52 22.63 1.64 9.12
C CYS A 52 21.88 2.85 9.72
N LYS A 53 21.95 3.99 9.03
CA LYS A 53 21.24 5.21 9.42
C LYS A 53 19.74 5.03 9.16
N SER A 54 18.93 5.36 10.16
CA SER A 54 17.48 5.52 9.97
C SER A 54 17.24 6.49 8.80
N VAL A 55 16.40 6.06 7.85
CA VAL A 55 15.95 6.87 6.72
C VAL A 55 15.25 8.16 7.18
N GLY A 56 14.70 8.19 8.40
CA GLY A 56 14.12 9.38 9.02
C GLY A 56 12.87 9.91 8.31
N ARG A 57 12.12 9.03 7.64
CA ARG A 57 10.93 9.40 6.85
C ARG A 57 9.65 8.99 7.56
N LEU A 58 8.59 9.75 7.32
CA LEU A 58 7.26 9.48 7.88
C LEU A 58 6.48 8.41 7.07
N ASN A 59 6.99 8.02 5.89
CA ASN A 59 6.27 7.14 4.93
C ASN A 59 6.51 5.66 5.19
N CYS A 60 7.23 5.33 6.24
CA CYS A 60 7.70 3.98 6.51
C CYS A 60 6.55 3.01 6.81
N SER A 61 5.49 3.47 7.48
CA SER A 61 4.27 2.67 7.68
C SER A 61 3.57 2.33 6.36
N ALA A 62 3.56 3.25 5.40
CA ALA A 62 3.02 2.98 4.07
C ALA A 62 3.93 2.07 3.22
N CYS A 63 5.24 2.08 3.48
CA CYS A 63 6.18 1.13 2.85
C CYS A 63 5.95 -0.30 3.36
N ALA A 64 5.70 -0.48 4.66
CA ALA A 64 5.31 -1.78 5.21
C ALA A 64 4.01 -2.27 4.57
N LEU A 65 3.02 -1.39 4.42
CA LEU A 65 1.75 -1.73 3.79
C LEU A 65 1.93 -2.12 2.32
N ALA A 66 2.84 -1.48 1.59
CA ALA A 66 3.13 -1.82 0.19
C ALA A 66 3.68 -3.25 0.01
N LEU A 67 4.22 -3.89 1.05
CA LEU A 67 4.75 -5.27 1.02
C LEU A 67 3.69 -6.34 1.30
N GLU A 68 2.46 -5.95 1.67
CA GLU A 68 1.37 -6.89 1.91
C GLU A 68 0.75 -7.42 0.60
N PRO A 69 0.00 -8.54 0.64
CA PRO A 69 -0.76 -9.02 -0.53
C PRO A 69 -1.67 -7.94 -1.09
N VAL A 70 -1.92 -7.95 -2.41
CA VAL A 70 -2.76 -6.94 -3.08
C VAL A 70 -4.15 -6.87 -2.44
N GLU A 71 -4.70 -8.02 -2.08
CA GLU A 71 -6.03 -8.20 -1.50
C GLU A 71 -6.11 -7.51 -0.14
N LEU A 72 -5.15 -7.78 0.74
CA LEU A 72 -5.08 -7.18 2.07
C LEU A 72 -4.70 -5.70 2.03
N ARG A 73 -3.93 -5.28 1.02
CA ARG A 73 -3.48 -3.90 0.84
C ARG A 73 -4.67 -2.95 0.67
N ARG A 74 -5.57 -3.28 -0.25
CA ARG A 74 -6.76 -2.48 -0.53
C ARG A 74 -7.63 -2.34 0.71
N GLU A 75 -7.95 -3.47 1.34
CA GLU A 75 -8.80 -3.51 2.52
C GLU A 75 -8.23 -2.66 3.67
N LYS A 76 -6.93 -2.81 3.96
CA LYS A 76 -6.25 -2.01 4.99
C LYS A 76 -6.24 -0.51 4.67
N VAL A 77 -6.09 -0.10 3.41
CA VAL A 77 -6.16 1.33 3.04
C VAL A 77 -7.58 1.87 3.22
N ILE A 78 -8.60 1.10 2.83
CA ILE A 78 -10.01 1.46 3.00
C ILE A 78 -10.32 1.63 4.48
N MET A 79 -10.00 0.63 5.31
CA MET A 79 -10.22 0.68 6.76
C MET A 79 -9.47 1.85 7.42
N LEU A 80 -8.26 2.14 6.96
CA LEU A 80 -7.48 3.26 7.49
C LEU A 80 -8.11 4.61 7.11
N ALA A 81 -8.60 4.73 5.88
CA ALA A 81 -9.30 5.92 5.42
C ALA A 81 -10.62 6.12 6.19
N GLU A 82 -11.39 5.06 6.43
CA GLU A 82 -12.58 5.08 7.27
C GLU A 82 -12.25 5.52 8.69
N ALA A 83 -11.21 4.95 9.29
CA ALA A 83 -10.77 5.32 10.61
C ALA A 83 -10.42 6.81 10.68
N TYR A 84 -9.63 7.35 9.74
CA TYR A 84 -9.31 8.78 9.72
C TYR A 84 -10.54 9.67 9.57
N THR A 85 -11.53 9.28 8.75
CA THR A 85 -12.79 10.03 8.60
C THR A 85 -13.58 10.04 9.91
N ILE A 86 -13.73 8.88 10.55
CA ILE A 86 -14.41 8.75 11.85
C ILE A 86 -13.68 9.58 12.91
N PHE A 87 -12.35 9.51 12.95
CA PHE A 87 -11.55 10.32 13.86
C PHE A 87 -11.73 11.81 13.61
N GLY A 88 -11.64 12.27 12.36
CA GLY A 88 -11.87 13.68 12.03
C GLY A 88 -13.26 14.18 12.46
N ALA A 89 -14.30 13.37 12.26
CA ALA A 89 -15.66 13.70 12.69
C ALA A 89 -15.83 13.72 14.21
N LEU A 90 -15.31 12.71 14.91
CA LEU A 90 -15.44 12.59 16.37
C LEU A 90 -14.66 13.69 17.09
N PHE A 91 -13.45 13.99 16.62
CA PHE A 91 -12.66 15.09 17.15
C PHE A 91 -13.29 16.45 16.87
N LEU A 92 -14.02 16.61 15.76
CA LEU A 92 -14.76 17.85 15.50
C LEU A 92 -15.83 18.10 16.58
N ALA A 93 -16.56 17.06 16.99
CA ALA A 93 -17.53 17.17 18.07
C ALA A 93 -16.87 17.52 19.42
N GLY A 94 -15.73 16.88 19.73
CA GLY A 94 -14.94 17.21 20.92
C GLY A 94 -14.43 18.66 20.92
N THR A 95 -13.91 19.12 19.78
CA THR A 95 -13.45 20.51 19.62
C THR A 95 -14.58 21.52 19.76
N TRP A 96 -15.77 21.20 19.25
CA TRP A 96 -16.95 22.04 19.45
C TRP A 96 -17.33 22.17 20.92
N LEU A 97 -17.35 21.05 21.66
CA LEU A 97 -17.61 21.05 23.09
C LEU A 97 -16.58 21.89 23.87
N LEU A 98 -15.30 21.76 23.51
CA LEU A 98 -14.23 22.59 24.09
C LEU A 98 -14.42 24.07 23.79
N TYR A 99 -14.82 24.41 22.56
CA TYR A 99 -15.08 25.79 22.17
C TYR A 99 -16.23 26.40 22.98
N GLU A 100 -17.38 25.73 23.03
CA GLU A 100 -18.55 26.20 23.79
C GLU A 100 -18.24 26.34 25.28
N TRP A 101 -17.48 25.40 25.84
CA TRP A 101 -17.08 25.44 27.24
C TRP A 101 -16.05 26.53 27.54
N GLY A 102 -15.08 26.78 26.64
CA GLY A 102 -14.01 27.77 26.85
C GLY A 102 -14.38 29.20 26.48
N LYS A 103 -15.28 29.39 25.51
CA LYS A 103 -15.57 30.69 24.89
C LYS A 103 -16.04 31.77 25.88
N PRO A 104 -17.02 31.54 26.79
CA PRO A 104 -17.50 32.59 27.68
C PRO A 104 -16.39 33.19 28.53
N ARG A 105 -15.53 32.32 29.09
CA ARG A 105 -14.38 32.73 29.91
C ARG A 105 -13.24 33.32 29.11
N ALA A 106 -13.04 32.87 27.87
CA ALA A 106 -12.05 33.47 26.98
C ALA A 106 -12.36 34.95 26.70
N ILE A 107 -13.65 35.30 26.56
CA ILE A 107 -14.11 36.69 26.38
C ILE A 107 -13.85 37.51 27.65
N GLU A 108 -14.16 36.96 28.83
CA GLU A 108 -13.90 37.60 30.12
C GLU A 108 -12.40 37.79 30.41
N GLY A 109 -11.56 36.83 29.99
CA GLY A 109 -10.11 36.85 30.17
C GLY A 109 -9.36 37.89 29.33
N GLY A 110 -10.06 38.67 28.51
CA GLY A 110 -9.52 39.74 27.71
C GLY A 110 -9.20 39.36 26.26
N GLU A 111 -9.02 40.38 25.42
CA GLU A 111 -8.96 40.23 23.96
C GLU A 111 -7.82 39.29 23.49
N VAL A 112 -6.66 39.34 24.16
CA VAL A 112 -5.49 38.51 23.80
C VAL A 112 -5.78 37.02 23.99
N PHE A 113 -6.36 36.64 25.14
CA PHE A 113 -6.70 35.25 25.43
C PHE A 113 -7.79 34.72 24.49
N TYR A 114 -8.82 35.53 24.24
CA TYR A 114 -9.86 35.18 23.28
C TYR A 114 -9.29 34.93 21.88
N ARG A 115 -8.36 35.79 21.41
CA ARG A 115 -7.70 35.62 20.10
C ARG A 115 -6.88 34.35 20.03
N VAL A 116 -6.08 34.05 21.05
CA VAL A 116 -5.26 32.82 21.09
C VAL A 116 -6.15 31.57 21.13
N PHE A 117 -7.15 31.54 22.01
CA PHE A 117 -8.08 30.42 22.12
C PHE A 117 -8.83 30.18 20.81
N SER A 118 -9.39 31.24 20.21
CA SER A 118 -10.12 31.16 18.95
C SER A 118 -9.22 30.69 17.80
N ALA A 119 -7.96 31.13 17.75
CA ALA A 119 -7.00 30.69 16.75
C ALA A 119 -6.68 29.19 16.90
N VAL A 120 -6.43 28.71 18.12
CA VAL A 120 -6.17 27.28 18.39
C VAL A 120 -7.36 26.43 17.97
N ILE A 121 -8.58 26.79 18.40
CA ILE A 121 -9.80 26.07 18.03
C ILE A 121 -10.01 26.07 16.52
N SER A 122 -9.79 27.20 15.84
CA SER A 122 -9.92 27.29 14.39
C SER A 122 -8.94 26.36 13.67
N VAL A 123 -7.69 26.28 14.13
CA VAL A 123 -6.69 25.34 13.58
C VAL A 123 -7.17 23.90 13.76
N VAL A 124 -7.67 23.53 14.95
CA VAL A 124 -8.19 22.18 15.20
C VAL A 124 -9.36 21.85 14.27
N ILE A 125 -10.32 22.75 14.12
CA ILE A 125 -11.47 22.56 13.22
C ILE A 125 -10.99 22.36 11.78
N CYS A 126 -10.08 23.21 11.29
CA CYS A 126 -9.51 23.08 9.95
C CYS A 126 -8.78 21.74 9.77
N CYS A 127 -7.98 21.31 10.75
CA CYS A 127 -7.30 20.02 10.69
C CYS A 127 -8.29 18.85 10.65
N ASN A 128 -9.36 18.88 11.44
CA ASN A 128 -10.42 17.86 11.42
C ASN A 128 -11.16 17.80 10.08
N LEU A 129 -11.53 18.96 9.54
CA LEU A 129 -12.22 19.07 8.25
C LEU A 129 -11.33 18.55 7.12
N PHE A 130 -10.05 18.96 7.08
CA PHE A 130 -9.11 18.44 6.10
C PHE A 130 -8.85 16.95 6.28
N LEU A 131 -8.71 16.46 7.52
CA LEU A 131 -8.52 15.04 7.77
C LEU A 131 -9.69 14.23 7.22
N ALA A 132 -10.93 14.63 7.51
CA ALA A 132 -12.12 13.97 7.00
C ALA A 132 -12.21 14.04 5.46
N LEU A 133 -12.00 15.22 4.86
CA LEU A 133 -12.06 15.41 3.40
C LEU A 133 -11.03 14.53 2.67
N TRP A 134 -9.76 14.61 3.06
CA TRP A 134 -8.68 13.88 2.40
C TRP A 134 -8.77 12.37 2.63
N SER A 135 -9.35 11.95 3.76
CA SER A 135 -9.61 10.55 4.05
C SER A 135 -10.77 10.01 3.21
N CYS A 136 -11.84 10.78 3.00
CA CYS A 136 -12.88 10.43 2.02
C CYS A 136 -12.31 10.31 0.60
N ILE A 137 -11.42 11.23 0.19
CA ILE A 137 -10.75 11.14 -1.12
C ILE A 137 -9.89 9.87 -1.20
N LEU A 138 -9.11 9.56 -0.16
CA LEU A 138 -8.30 8.34 -0.10
C LEU A 138 -9.17 7.09 -0.17
N TRP A 139 -10.29 7.07 0.53
CA TRP A 139 -11.28 5.99 0.51
C TRP A 139 -11.87 5.78 -0.88
N ILE A 140 -12.39 6.84 -1.52
CA ILE A 140 -12.93 6.79 -2.89
C ILE A 140 -11.86 6.28 -3.86
N THR A 141 -10.64 6.81 -3.76
CA THR A 141 -9.53 6.42 -4.64
C THR A 141 -9.14 4.95 -4.42
N ALA A 142 -9.19 4.46 -3.18
CA ALA A 142 -8.94 3.06 -2.85
C ALA A 142 -10.06 2.12 -3.36
N VAL A 143 -11.31 2.59 -3.43
CA VAL A 143 -12.40 1.84 -4.05
C VAL A 143 -12.20 1.76 -5.57
N ILE A 144 -11.89 2.88 -6.23
CA ILE A 144 -11.79 2.97 -7.70
C ILE A 144 -10.51 2.32 -8.22
N TYR A 145 -9.36 2.57 -7.59
CA TYR A 145 -8.04 2.19 -8.10
C TYR A 145 -7.31 1.16 -7.24
N GLY A 146 -7.94 0.65 -6.18
CA GLY A 146 -7.30 -0.26 -5.22
C GLY A 146 -6.86 -1.61 -5.79
N THR A 147 -7.34 -1.99 -6.98
CA THR A 147 -6.88 -3.18 -7.70
C THR A 147 -5.51 -2.99 -8.35
N ARG A 148 -5.00 -1.75 -8.48
CA ARG A 148 -3.68 -1.47 -9.04
C ARG A 148 -2.60 -1.73 -7.98
N GLU A 149 -1.59 -2.53 -8.33
CA GLU A 149 -0.51 -2.90 -7.40
C GLU A 149 0.30 -1.69 -6.89
N ASP A 150 0.43 -0.65 -7.71
CA ASP A 150 1.16 0.57 -7.35
C ASP A 150 0.34 1.56 -6.52
N PHE A 151 -0.97 1.33 -6.35
CA PHE A 151 -1.86 2.30 -5.70
C PHE A 151 -1.39 2.64 -4.29
N VAL A 152 -1.15 1.64 -3.44
CA VAL A 152 -0.70 1.86 -2.05
C VAL A 152 0.61 2.64 -2.00
N PHE A 153 1.56 2.29 -2.88
CA PHE A 153 2.83 2.99 -2.93
C PHE A 153 2.61 4.45 -3.31
N ASN A 154 1.78 4.75 -4.31
CA ASN A 154 1.50 6.13 -4.72
C ASN A 154 0.67 6.90 -3.68
N ALA A 155 -0.24 6.22 -2.99
CA ALA A 155 -1.07 6.80 -1.93
C ALA A 155 -0.29 7.12 -0.65
N ARG A 156 0.96 6.64 -0.51
CA ARG A 156 1.78 6.83 0.70
C ARG A 156 1.89 8.28 1.16
N HIS A 157 2.01 9.23 0.23
CA HIS A 157 2.13 10.65 0.55
C HIS A 157 0.82 11.23 1.08
N LEU A 158 -0.32 10.78 0.55
CA LEU A 158 -1.63 11.17 1.05
C LEU A 158 -1.89 10.58 2.44
N MET A 159 -1.54 9.31 2.65
CA MET A 159 -1.62 8.66 3.97
C MET A 159 -0.71 9.33 5.00
N GLN A 160 0.50 9.74 4.58
CA GLN A 160 1.42 10.52 5.42
C GLN A 160 0.80 11.85 5.82
N PHE A 161 0.19 12.56 4.86
CA PHE A 161 -0.46 13.83 5.11
C PHE A 161 -1.63 13.68 6.10
N CYS A 162 -2.47 12.64 5.93
CA CYS A 162 -3.55 12.34 6.88
C CYS A 162 -3.01 12.03 8.30
N ASN A 163 -1.94 11.24 8.40
CA ASN A 163 -1.26 11.01 9.68
C ASN A 163 -0.75 12.30 10.32
N HIS A 164 -0.19 13.22 9.52
CA HIS A 164 0.30 14.49 10.02
C HIS A 164 -0.85 15.38 10.53
N LEU A 165 -1.97 15.44 9.80
CA LEU A 165 -3.18 16.14 10.23
C LEU A 165 -3.74 15.55 11.52
N MET A 166 -3.75 14.23 11.67
CA MET A 166 -4.18 13.56 12.90
C MET A 166 -3.28 13.95 14.09
N TRP A 167 -1.96 13.96 13.91
CA TRP A 167 -1.01 14.41 14.94
C TRP A 167 -1.20 15.88 15.29
N MET A 168 -1.37 16.76 14.30
CA MET A 168 -1.61 18.18 14.53
C MET A 168 -2.91 18.40 15.31
N THR A 169 -3.99 17.70 14.92
CA THR A 169 -5.28 17.72 15.62
C THR A 169 -5.11 17.32 17.08
N TYR A 170 -4.48 16.17 17.35
CA TYR A 170 -4.25 15.67 18.70
C TYR A 170 -3.51 16.69 19.58
N ASN A 171 -2.40 17.25 19.10
CA ASN A 171 -1.63 18.23 19.85
C ASN A 171 -2.40 19.54 20.08
N SER A 172 -3.07 20.05 19.05
CA SER A 172 -3.86 21.29 19.17
C SER A 172 -5.06 21.12 20.10
N VAL A 173 -5.66 19.92 20.18
CA VAL A 173 -6.71 19.60 21.17
C VAL A 173 -6.14 19.61 22.58
N ILE A 174 -4.96 19.03 22.81
CA ILE A 174 -4.30 19.09 24.13
C ILE A 174 -4.06 20.54 24.56
N VAL A 175 -3.54 21.37 23.65
CA VAL A 175 -3.34 22.81 23.91
C VAL A 175 -4.68 23.50 24.20
N GLY A 176 -5.71 23.23 23.39
CA GLY A 176 -7.07 23.76 23.58
C GLY A 176 -7.66 23.38 24.94
N CYS A 177 -7.51 22.11 25.37
CA CYS A 177 -7.90 21.65 26.69
C CYS A 177 -7.16 22.39 27.80
N GLY A 178 -5.83 22.56 27.68
CA GLY A 178 -5.04 23.29 28.66
C GLY A 178 -5.48 24.75 28.81
N LEU A 179 -5.73 25.43 27.68
CA LEU A 179 -6.26 26.79 27.69
C LEU A 179 -7.66 26.87 28.30
N ALA A 180 -8.55 25.95 27.93
CA ALA A 180 -9.92 25.93 28.44
C ALA A 180 -9.99 25.63 29.95
N LEU A 181 -9.15 24.70 30.44
CA LEU A 181 -9.01 24.42 31.88
C LEU A 181 -8.51 25.66 32.63
N TYR A 182 -7.45 26.29 32.12
CA TYR A 182 -6.89 27.50 32.73
C TYR A 182 -7.92 28.63 32.80
N LEU A 183 -8.65 28.89 31.71
CA LEU A 183 -9.65 29.95 31.64
C LEU A 183 -10.86 29.71 32.55
N ASN A 184 -11.31 28.46 32.68
CA ASN A 184 -12.51 28.14 33.46
C ASN A 184 -12.25 27.94 34.95
N LEU A 185 -11.06 27.50 35.33
CA LEU A 185 -10.75 27.13 36.71
C LEU A 185 -9.88 28.14 37.42
N SER A 186 -9.26 29.10 36.73
CA SER A 186 -8.59 30.23 37.40
C SER A 186 -9.64 31.18 38.01
N PRO A 187 -9.52 31.62 39.28
CA PRO A 187 -8.36 31.47 40.18
C PRO A 187 -8.43 30.28 41.16
N ASN A 188 -9.36 29.34 41.02
CA ASN A 188 -9.42 28.11 41.82
C ASN A 188 -8.29 27.15 41.45
N TRP A 189 -7.07 27.47 41.90
CA TRP A 189 -5.84 26.73 41.59
C TRP A 189 -5.90 25.25 42.01
N THR A 190 -6.63 24.94 43.08
CA THR A 190 -6.80 23.55 43.55
C THR A 190 -7.51 22.70 42.50
N ASP A 191 -8.62 23.19 41.95
CA ASP A 191 -9.42 22.47 40.95
C ASP A 191 -8.64 22.33 39.65
N LEU A 192 -7.94 23.39 39.24
CA LEU A 192 -7.07 23.39 38.07
C LEU A 192 -5.96 22.35 38.19
N ILE A 193 -5.26 22.27 39.33
CA ILE A 193 -4.17 21.31 39.55
C ILE A 193 -4.71 19.88 39.53
N VAL A 194 -5.81 19.60 40.23
CA VAL A 194 -6.40 18.26 40.31
C VAL A 194 -6.82 17.77 38.92
N ILE A 195 -7.58 18.60 38.17
CA ILE A 195 -8.08 18.21 36.85
C ILE A 195 -6.95 18.12 35.83
N SER A 196 -6.01 19.06 35.83
CA SER A 196 -4.85 19.02 34.91
C SER A 196 -3.96 17.82 35.18
N THR A 197 -3.78 17.44 36.45
CA THR A 197 -3.01 16.23 36.82
C THR A 197 -3.71 14.98 36.32
N PHE A 198 -5.03 14.86 36.50
CA PHE A 198 -5.80 13.73 35.98
C PHE A 198 -5.69 13.62 34.46
N VAL A 199 -5.95 14.71 33.73
CA VAL A 199 -5.84 14.77 32.26
C VAL A 199 -4.43 14.43 31.80
N GLY A 200 -3.40 14.98 32.46
CA GLY A 200 -2.01 14.70 32.16
C GLY A 200 -1.64 13.22 32.34
N ILE A 201 -2.11 12.57 33.42
CA ILE A 201 -1.89 11.13 33.65
C ILE A 201 -2.55 10.29 32.55
N VAL A 202 -3.79 10.61 32.17
CA VAL A 202 -4.52 9.88 31.11
C VAL A 202 -3.80 10.01 29.77
N ILE A 203 -3.40 11.22 29.39
CA ILE A 203 -2.65 11.48 28.14
C ILE A 203 -1.31 10.74 28.15
N LEU A 204 -0.55 10.85 29.25
CA LEU A 204 0.74 10.21 29.37
C LEU A 204 0.62 8.68 29.29
N ARG A 205 -0.30 8.08 30.04
CA ARG A 205 -0.54 6.63 30.02
C ARG A 205 -1.02 6.15 28.66
N GLY A 206 -1.96 6.85 28.04
CA GLY A 206 -2.45 6.54 26.69
C GLY A 206 -1.32 6.59 25.66
N THR A 207 -0.48 7.61 25.72
CA THR A 207 0.67 7.76 24.82
C THR A 207 1.68 6.61 25.01
N MET A 208 2.02 6.28 26.25
CA MET A 208 2.92 5.15 26.55
C MET A 208 2.38 3.81 26.01
N LEU A 209 1.10 3.52 26.23
CA LEU A 209 0.46 2.30 25.72
C LEU A 209 0.46 2.25 24.18
N MET A 210 0.14 3.37 23.53
CA MET A 210 0.16 3.47 22.07
C MET A 210 1.56 3.25 21.51
N CYS A 211 2.58 3.81 22.15
CA CYS A 211 3.96 3.62 21.72
C CYS A 211 4.43 2.17 21.91
N ASP A 212 4.11 1.54 23.03
CA ASP A 212 4.40 0.12 23.26
C ASP A 212 3.71 -0.77 22.23
N LEU A 213 2.47 -0.45 21.85
CA LEU A 213 1.77 -1.15 20.78
C LEU A 213 2.46 -0.97 19.43
N GLN A 214 2.80 0.27 19.04
CA GLN A 214 3.48 0.56 17.77
C GLN A 214 4.80 -0.21 17.65
N LEU A 215 5.57 -0.28 18.74
CA LEU A 215 6.83 -1.02 18.78
C LEU A 215 6.68 -2.53 18.64
N LYS A 216 5.57 -3.09 19.13
CA LYS A 216 5.28 -4.52 19.00
C LYS A 216 4.75 -4.85 17.61
N VAL A 217 3.96 -3.97 17.01
CA VAL A 217 3.26 -4.21 15.74
C VAL A 217 4.14 -3.90 14.54
N SER A 218 4.96 -2.84 14.59
CA SER A 218 5.83 -2.46 13.47
C SER A 218 7.14 -1.81 13.96
N PRO A 219 8.04 -2.59 14.60
CA PRO A 219 9.33 -2.09 15.05
C PRO A 219 10.18 -1.47 13.93
N LEU A 220 10.09 -1.99 12.70
CA LEU A 220 10.79 -1.47 11.53
C LEU A 220 10.31 -0.06 11.16
N ALA A 221 8.98 0.17 11.11
CA ALA A 221 8.44 1.50 10.85
C ALA A 221 8.87 2.48 11.94
N THR A 222 8.81 2.07 13.21
CA THR A 222 9.28 2.90 14.33
C THR A 222 10.77 3.20 14.24
N TYR A 223 11.62 2.25 13.82
CA TYR A 223 13.05 2.49 13.62
C TYR A 223 13.33 3.56 12.55
N HIS A 224 12.53 3.62 11.49
CA HIS A 224 12.73 4.60 10.42
C HIS A 224 12.08 5.98 10.66
N GLN A 225 11.29 6.14 11.73
CA GLN A 225 10.71 7.44 12.09
C GLN A 225 11.78 8.52 12.35
N PRO A 226 11.47 9.79 12.06
CA PRO A 226 12.37 10.90 12.36
C PRO A 226 12.59 11.04 13.87
N VAL A 227 13.78 11.51 14.25
CA VAL A 227 14.20 11.58 15.67
C VAL A 227 13.26 12.44 16.50
N TRP A 228 12.84 13.60 15.99
CA TRP A 228 11.92 14.49 16.72
C TRP A 228 10.59 13.79 17.06
N LEU A 229 10.06 12.98 16.14
CA LEU A 229 8.82 12.25 16.37
C LEU A 229 9.04 11.14 17.40
N LYS A 230 10.17 10.44 17.35
CA LYS A 230 10.55 9.45 18.38
C LYS A 230 10.73 10.06 19.76
N VAL A 231 11.29 11.27 19.84
CA VAL A 231 11.41 11.99 21.12
C VAL A 231 10.03 12.32 21.67
N LEU A 232 9.12 12.76 20.80
CA LEU A 232 7.75 13.13 21.20
C LEU A 232 6.93 11.90 21.63
N THR A 233 7.02 10.80 20.88
CA THR A 233 6.20 9.61 21.13
C THR A 233 6.82 8.71 22.19
N ASN A 234 8.10 8.40 22.07
CA ASN A 234 8.77 7.48 22.98
C ASN A 234 10.21 7.92 23.32
N PRO A 235 10.37 8.92 24.22
CA PRO A 235 11.67 9.47 24.57
C PRO A 235 12.62 8.40 25.12
N GLY A 236 12.07 7.36 25.78
CA GLY A 236 12.84 6.24 26.30
C GLY A 236 13.69 5.53 25.23
N PHE A 237 13.22 5.44 23.98
CA PHE A 237 14.00 4.84 22.89
C PHE A 237 15.03 5.78 22.29
N VAL A 238 14.95 7.09 22.50
CA VAL A 238 15.98 8.01 21.99
C VAL A 238 17.11 8.12 22.99
N PHE A 239 16.78 8.18 24.28
CA PHE A 239 17.74 8.45 25.36
C PHE A 239 18.35 7.19 25.98
N SER A 240 17.70 6.02 25.92
CA SER A 240 18.27 4.77 26.43
C SER A 240 19.01 4.00 25.34
N ALA A 241 20.33 3.82 25.51
CA ALA A 241 21.15 3.02 24.60
C ALA A 241 20.63 1.58 24.45
N LYS A 242 20.29 0.94 25.57
CA LYS A 242 19.74 -0.42 25.61
C LYS A 242 18.46 -0.55 24.77
N ARG A 243 17.51 0.38 24.92
CA ARG A 243 16.26 0.36 24.15
C ARG A 243 16.47 0.61 22.65
N ARG A 244 17.48 1.41 22.27
CA ARG A 244 17.86 1.61 20.86
C ARG A 244 18.34 0.32 20.22
N GLU A 245 19.17 -0.43 20.93
CA GLU A 245 19.68 -1.72 20.47
C GLU A 245 18.54 -2.74 20.34
N GLU A 246 17.67 -2.85 21.35
CA GLU A 246 16.47 -3.72 21.30
C GLU A 246 15.56 -3.37 20.11
N LEU A 247 15.31 -2.08 19.84
CA LEU A 247 14.52 -1.64 18.69
C LEU A 247 15.20 -2.00 17.37
N LYS A 248 16.52 -1.81 17.28
CA LYS A 248 17.30 -2.13 16.09
C LYS A 248 17.26 -3.64 15.80
N GLU A 249 17.44 -4.48 16.81
CA GLU A 249 17.36 -5.93 16.68
C GLU A 249 16.00 -6.38 16.16
N LYS A 250 14.90 -5.86 16.75
CA LYS A 250 13.54 -6.14 16.29
C LYS A 250 13.27 -5.66 14.87
N ALA A 251 13.78 -4.48 14.51
CA ALA A 251 13.63 -3.93 13.17
C ALA A 251 14.38 -4.77 12.12
N VAL A 252 15.59 -5.25 12.43
CA VAL A 252 16.34 -6.16 11.55
C VAL A 252 15.59 -7.47 11.38
N ALA A 253 15.12 -8.08 12.47
CA ALA A 253 14.34 -9.32 12.42
C ALA A 253 13.06 -9.16 11.58
N GLU A 254 12.32 -8.06 11.72
CA GLU A 254 11.15 -7.77 10.88
C GLU A 254 11.53 -7.55 9.41
N ALA A 255 12.63 -6.84 9.12
CA ALA A 255 13.09 -6.62 7.75
C ALA A 255 13.47 -7.94 7.06
N ASP A 256 14.19 -8.83 7.75
CA ASP A 256 14.56 -10.14 7.22
C ASP A 256 13.34 -11.05 7.04
N PHE A 257 12.38 -10.99 7.96
CA PHE A 257 11.08 -11.65 7.79
C PHE A 257 10.33 -11.15 6.56
N LEU A 258 10.26 -9.83 6.34
CA LEU A 258 9.59 -9.24 5.18
C LEU A 258 10.31 -9.58 3.87
N LYS A 259 11.64 -9.59 3.85
CA LYS A 259 12.45 -10.03 2.70
C LYS A 259 12.19 -11.49 2.35
N SER A 260 12.27 -12.39 3.33
CA SER A 260 12.03 -13.83 3.11
C SER A 260 10.59 -14.10 2.66
N LYS A 261 9.60 -13.41 3.25
CA LYS A 261 8.19 -13.46 2.82
C LYS A 261 8.01 -13.00 1.38
N ALA A 262 8.70 -11.94 0.95
CA ALA A 262 8.68 -11.47 -0.43
C ALA A 262 9.27 -12.52 -1.38
N HIS A 263 10.45 -13.07 -1.08
CA HIS A 263 11.08 -14.12 -1.89
C HIS A 263 10.23 -15.40 -1.98
N PHE A 264 9.65 -15.85 -0.86
CA PHE A 264 8.81 -17.04 -0.83
C PHE A 264 7.56 -16.88 -1.71
N ARG A 265 6.96 -15.69 -1.76
CA ARG A 265 5.82 -15.43 -2.66
C ARG A 265 6.21 -15.52 -4.13
N HIS A 266 7.40 -15.06 -4.48
CA HIS A 266 7.92 -15.20 -5.85
C HIS A 266 8.19 -16.66 -6.18
N GLN A 267 8.87 -17.39 -5.29
CA GLN A 267 9.10 -18.82 -5.49
C GLN A 267 7.78 -19.59 -5.59
N LYS A 268 6.82 -19.39 -4.68
CA LYS A 268 5.52 -20.09 -4.78
C LYS A 268 4.78 -19.78 -6.07
N LYS A 269 4.93 -18.58 -6.63
CA LYS A 269 4.31 -18.23 -7.91
C LYS A 269 4.98 -18.92 -9.11
N ASP A 270 6.30 -19.12 -9.03
CA ASP A 270 7.07 -19.83 -10.06
C ASP A 270 7.04 -21.37 -9.88
N THR A 271 6.70 -21.85 -8.68
CA THR A 271 6.80 -23.27 -8.28
C THR A 271 5.48 -23.89 -7.83
N ASP A 272 4.33 -23.24 -7.99
CA ASP A 272 3.04 -23.97 -7.94
C ASP A 272 2.87 -24.62 -9.31
N PRO A 273 3.17 -25.93 -9.48
CA PRO A 273 2.58 -26.66 -10.59
C PRO A 273 1.08 -26.61 -10.31
N ARG A 274 0.36 -25.71 -11.00
CA ARG A 274 -1.11 -25.80 -11.04
C ARG A 274 -1.42 -27.27 -11.33
N PRO A 275 -2.33 -27.91 -10.56
CA PRO A 275 -2.76 -29.27 -10.88
C PRO A 275 -3.08 -29.29 -12.37
N GLU A 276 -2.51 -30.25 -13.11
CA GLU A 276 -2.58 -30.24 -14.57
C GLU A 276 -4.04 -30.15 -15.01
N THR A 277 -4.48 -28.94 -15.36
CA THR A 277 -5.79 -28.72 -15.95
C THR A 277 -5.71 -29.26 -17.37
N SER A 278 -6.82 -29.80 -17.88
CA SER A 278 -6.90 -30.27 -19.26
C SER A 278 -6.51 -29.17 -20.25
N MET A 279 -6.85 -27.92 -19.95
CA MET A 279 -6.43 -26.73 -20.70
C MET A 279 -4.92 -26.46 -20.62
N GLY A 280 -4.32 -26.49 -19.43
CA GLY A 280 -2.88 -26.30 -19.25
C GLY A 280 -2.05 -27.38 -19.93
N ALA A 281 -2.54 -28.63 -19.95
CA ALA A 281 -1.94 -29.72 -20.70
C ALA A 281 -1.95 -29.46 -22.22
N LEU A 282 -3.11 -29.07 -22.77
CA LEU A 282 -3.25 -28.73 -24.20
C LEU A 282 -2.28 -27.62 -24.62
N LEU A 283 -2.21 -26.54 -23.82
CA LEU A 283 -1.34 -25.40 -24.10
C LEU A 283 0.14 -25.79 -24.04
N ARG A 284 0.54 -26.64 -23.08
CA ARG A 284 1.92 -27.15 -22.99
C ARG A 284 2.25 -28.08 -24.16
N THR A 285 1.33 -28.93 -24.59
CA THR A 285 1.51 -29.75 -25.79
C THR A 285 1.69 -28.89 -27.03
N ALA A 286 0.87 -27.85 -27.20
CA ALA A 286 1.00 -26.90 -28.30
C ALA A 286 2.35 -26.16 -28.27
N ALA A 287 2.81 -25.73 -27.09
CA ALA A 287 4.12 -25.10 -26.93
C ALA A 287 5.28 -26.07 -27.21
N GLY A 288 5.13 -27.34 -26.82
CA GLY A 288 6.07 -28.41 -27.14
C GLY A 288 6.20 -28.67 -28.64
N ASN A 289 5.09 -28.70 -29.38
CA ASN A 289 5.08 -28.84 -30.84
C ASN A 289 5.76 -27.66 -31.55
N LEU A 290 5.80 -26.49 -30.92
CA LEU A 290 6.51 -25.30 -31.42
C LEU A 290 7.99 -25.26 -31.00
N GLU A 291 8.55 -26.35 -30.48
CA GLU A 291 9.92 -26.47 -29.98
C GLU A 291 10.23 -25.49 -28.83
N ARG A 292 9.21 -25.14 -28.04
CA ARG A 292 9.34 -24.25 -26.86
C ARG A 292 8.75 -24.90 -25.61
N PRO A 293 9.32 -26.02 -25.14
CA PRO A 293 8.80 -26.74 -23.97
C PRO A 293 8.84 -25.93 -22.68
N ASP A 294 9.78 -25.00 -22.56
CA ASP A 294 9.96 -24.13 -21.39
C ASP A 294 9.11 -22.84 -21.45
N TYR A 295 8.20 -22.73 -22.42
CA TYR A 295 7.36 -21.54 -22.56
C TYR A 295 6.27 -21.52 -21.48
N ASP A 296 6.25 -20.47 -20.66
CA ASP A 296 5.23 -20.29 -19.64
C ASP A 296 3.85 -20.04 -20.27
N VAL A 297 2.99 -21.06 -20.18
CA VAL A 297 1.61 -21.02 -20.69
C VAL A 297 0.57 -20.67 -19.62
N ALA A 298 0.95 -20.55 -18.34
CA ALA A 298 0.02 -20.33 -17.23
C ALA A 298 -0.76 -19.01 -17.39
N LYS A 299 -0.13 -18.02 -18.03
CA LYS A 299 -0.78 -16.75 -18.37
C LYS A 299 -1.93 -16.92 -19.36
N PHE A 300 -1.77 -17.77 -20.37
CA PHE A 300 -2.82 -17.98 -21.38
C PHE A 300 -3.97 -18.79 -20.80
N GLU A 301 -3.65 -19.78 -19.96
CA GLU A 301 -4.64 -20.53 -19.19
C GLU A 301 -5.48 -19.59 -18.31
N THR A 302 -4.84 -18.68 -17.55
CA THR A 302 -5.56 -17.71 -16.71
C THR A 302 -6.47 -16.79 -17.52
N ASN A 303 -5.99 -16.27 -18.66
CA ASN A 303 -6.81 -15.41 -19.52
C ASN A 303 -8.02 -16.15 -20.11
N LEU A 304 -7.88 -17.45 -20.39
CA LEU A 304 -8.96 -18.30 -20.88
C LEU A 304 -9.96 -18.60 -19.75
N GLU A 305 -9.48 -18.90 -18.54
CA GLU A 305 -10.30 -19.10 -17.33
C GLU A 305 -11.12 -17.84 -16.99
N GLU A 306 -10.54 -16.64 -17.12
CA GLU A 306 -11.25 -15.36 -16.89
C GLU A 306 -12.49 -15.20 -17.79
N ASP A 307 -12.43 -15.72 -19.02
CA ASP A 307 -13.54 -15.74 -19.99
C ASP A 307 -14.31 -17.08 -19.99
N TRP A 308 -14.12 -17.88 -18.93
CA TRP A 308 -14.84 -19.12 -18.63
C TRP A 308 -14.55 -20.28 -19.62
N PHE A 309 -13.38 -20.25 -20.26
CA PHE A 309 -12.85 -21.35 -21.07
C PHE A 309 -11.99 -22.30 -20.23
N ASN A 310 -12.65 -23.11 -19.40
CA ASN A 310 -12.00 -24.03 -18.46
C ASN A 310 -11.63 -25.38 -19.11
N GLU A 311 -12.27 -25.76 -20.22
CA GLU A 311 -12.09 -27.07 -20.88
C GLU A 311 -11.73 -26.91 -22.37
N PRO A 312 -10.85 -27.77 -22.92
CA PRO A 312 -10.48 -27.78 -24.35
C PRO A 312 -11.68 -27.81 -25.30
N ASP A 313 -12.76 -28.51 -24.92
CA ASP A 313 -13.94 -28.68 -25.75
C ASP A 313 -14.69 -27.37 -26.00
N GLN A 314 -14.57 -26.40 -25.08
CA GLN A 314 -15.18 -25.08 -25.22
C GLN A 314 -14.49 -24.23 -26.32
N LEU A 315 -13.29 -24.65 -26.76
CA LEU A 315 -12.53 -24.00 -27.83
C LEU A 315 -12.80 -24.60 -29.22
N ARG A 316 -13.53 -25.73 -29.33
CA ARG A 316 -13.72 -26.49 -30.60
C ARG A 316 -14.27 -25.69 -31.77
N ASN A 317 -15.07 -24.66 -31.52
CA ASN A 317 -15.68 -23.84 -32.58
C ASN A 317 -15.14 -22.40 -32.63
N ARG A 318 -13.99 -22.15 -31.98
CA ARG A 318 -13.39 -20.82 -31.95
C ARG A 318 -12.37 -20.69 -33.07
N SER A 319 -12.46 -19.58 -33.81
CA SER A 319 -11.49 -19.26 -34.85
C SER A 319 -10.11 -18.97 -34.23
N VAL A 320 -9.06 -19.19 -35.03
CA VAL A 320 -7.69 -18.80 -34.67
C VAL A 320 -7.61 -17.32 -34.29
N GLU A 321 -8.36 -16.46 -34.96
CA GLU A 321 -8.45 -15.03 -34.65
C GLU A 321 -9.02 -14.75 -33.25
N CYS A 322 -9.96 -15.59 -32.78
CA CYS A 322 -10.50 -15.51 -31.44
C CYS A 322 -9.44 -15.92 -30.41
N LEU A 323 -8.75 -17.04 -30.65
CA LEU A 323 -7.66 -17.53 -29.78
C LEU A 323 -6.46 -16.56 -29.74
N ALA A 324 -6.15 -15.90 -30.85
CA ALA A 324 -5.08 -14.92 -30.97
C ALA A 324 -5.29 -13.67 -30.09
N LYS A 325 -6.50 -13.44 -29.56
CA LYS A 325 -6.75 -12.40 -28.54
C LYS A 325 -6.14 -12.76 -27.19
N TYR A 326 -6.04 -14.06 -26.89
CA TYR A 326 -5.58 -14.58 -25.60
C TYR A 326 -4.10 -14.97 -25.64
N MET A 327 -3.59 -15.41 -26.79
CA MET A 327 -2.24 -15.96 -26.94
C MET A 327 -1.59 -15.57 -28.28
N PRO A 328 -0.25 -15.74 -28.46
CA PRO A 328 0.42 -15.43 -29.73
C PRO A 328 -0.16 -16.24 -30.89
N LEU A 329 -0.22 -15.64 -32.09
CA LEU A 329 -0.85 -16.22 -33.28
C LEU A 329 -0.38 -17.66 -33.57
N ARG A 330 0.93 -17.93 -33.50
CA ARG A 330 1.48 -19.28 -33.73
C ARG A 330 1.03 -20.32 -32.70
N LEU A 331 0.86 -19.90 -31.44
CA LEU A 331 0.35 -20.79 -30.40
C LEU A 331 -1.16 -21.02 -30.61
N ALA A 332 -1.91 -19.99 -31.02
CA ALA A 332 -3.32 -20.10 -31.35
C ALA A 332 -3.57 -21.06 -32.54
N GLU A 333 -2.74 -20.99 -33.58
CA GLU A 333 -2.77 -21.90 -34.73
C GLU A 333 -2.54 -23.35 -34.29
N GLU A 334 -1.54 -23.60 -33.46
CA GLU A 334 -1.20 -24.95 -33.01
C GLU A 334 -2.25 -25.52 -32.04
N VAL A 335 -2.80 -24.70 -31.14
CA VAL A 335 -3.92 -25.09 -30.26
C VAL A 335 -5.15 -25.45 -31.09
N HIS A 336 -5.49 -24.64 -32.10
CA HIS A 336 -6.62 -24.91 -32.98
C HIS A 336 -6.44 -26.23 -33.76
N LYS A 337 -5.21 -26.48 -34.24
CA LYS A 337 -4.85 -27.73 -34.92
C LYS A 337 -4.98 -28.94 -34.00
N LEU A 338 -4.45 -28.87 -32.78
CA LEU A 338 -4.53 -29.95 -31.80
C LEU A 338 -5.98 -30.29 -31.42
N ILE A 339 -6.85 -29.29 -31.33
CA ILE A 339 -8.28 -29.51 -31.06
C ILE A 339 -8.96 -30.20 -32.26
N GLY A 340 -8.63 -29.81 -33.49
CA GLY A 340 -9.16 -30.45 -34.70
C GLY A 340 -8.67 -31.89 -34.91
N ASP A 341 -7.41 -32.19 -34.57
CA ASP A 341 -6.85 -33.54 -34.70
C ASP A 341 -7.51 -34.55 -33.72
N VAL A 342 -8.01 -34.07 -32.56
CA VAL A 342 -8.78 -34.89 -31.61
C VAL A 342 -10.13 -35.33 -32.17
N GLU A 343 -10.77 -34.53 -33.04
CA GLU A 343 -12.04 -34.91 -33.68
C GLU A 343 -11.90 -36.09 -34.64
N VAL A 344 -10.81 -36.11 -35.41
CA VAL A 344 -10.54 -37.21 -36.36
C VAL A 344 -10.28 -38.51 -35.61
N GLY A 345 -9.60 -38.45 -34.46
CA GLY A 345 -9.29 -39.62 -33.64
C GLY A 345 -10.47 -40.22 -32.90
N VAL A 346 -11.44 -39.42 -32.44
CA VAL A 346 -12.64 -39.91 -31.73
C VAL A 346 -13.66 -40.47 -32.72
N SER A 347 -13.87 -39.81 -33.87
CA SER A 347 -14.76 -40.29 -34.93
C SER A 347 -14.33 -41.67 -35.47
N LEU A 348 -13.02 -41.93 -35.57
CA LEU A 348 -12.51 -43.24 -36.00
C LEU A 348 -12.66 -44.35 -34.96
N ARG A 349 -12.78 -44.03 -33.67
CA ARG A 349 -12.99 -45.03 -32.59
C ARG A 349 -14.45 -45.38 -32.35
N GLU A 350 -15.39 -44.51 -32.70
CA GLU A 350 -16.83 -44.82 -32.61
C GLU A 350 -17.36 -45.62 -33.82
N ILE A 351 -16.55 -45.72 -34.88
CA ILE A 351 -16.86 -46.49 -36.10
C ILE A 351 -16.20 -47.89 -36.10
N SER A 352 -15.31 -48.17 -35.14
CA SER A 352 -14.68 -49.50 -34.92
C SER A 352 -15.29 -50.20 -33.71
#